data_AF-A0A936W234-F1
#
_entry.id   AF-A0A936W234-F1
#
_cell.length_a   1.000
_cell.length_b   1.000
_cell.length_c   1.000
_cell.angle_alpha   90.00
_cell.angle_beta   90.00
_cell.angle_gamma   90.00
#
_symmetry.space_group_name_H-M   'P 1'
#
loop_
_entity.id
_entity.type
_entity.pdbx_description
1 polymer ?
#
loop_
_entity_poly.entity_id
_entity_poly.type
_entity_poly.pdbx_seq_one_letter_code
_entity_poly.pdbx_strand_id
1 'polypeptide(L)'
;MHLYDYITSQACTRFIMEPEAPIQRNKFRRKGDGEMTYGSVYYMLSYTLDIENFITASFSGTLYNDLGKTIWVDRYDENLHRDQIKEECFSIFYGPYIPEKIQTSGSQGDLRQHFWTHYPNLMSLINNFKKYMVEIYESTNDRKLLALTKTRKSYDSSIRDYREKTPTEAGSDYFSIAMQILESSIFVEGILAELNYEGFSVLSKHDSFLIPEGSFTDVMKCITSQLERLLGKGRFTLGVT
;
A
#
# COMPACT_ATOMS: atom_id res chain seq x y z
N MET A 1 -10.10 -13.88 17.63
CA MET A 1 -9.79 -12.58 16.98
C MET A 1 -9.06 -12.91 15.70
N HIS A 2 -9.73 -12.79 14.57
CA HIS A 2 -9.22 -13.27 13.28
C HIS A 2 -8.21 -12.24 12.72
N LEU A 3 -7.18 -12.68 12.01
CA LEU A 3 -6.19 -11.81 11.34
C LEU A 3 -6.88 -10.81 10.38
N TYR A 4 -8.09 -11.13 9.92
CA TYR A 4 -9.02 -10.22 9.24
C TYR A 4 -9.31 -8.96 10.07
N ASP A 5 -9.65 -9.09 11.35
CA ASP A 5 -9.78 -7.95 12.29
C ASP A 5 -8.44 -7.25 12.59
N TYR A 6 -7.34 -7.61 11.94
CA TYR A 6 -6.04 -6.92 12.04
C TYR A 6 -5.62 -6.31 10.70
N ILE A 7 -6.01 -6.91 9.58
CA ILE A 7 -5.71 -6.44 8.22
C ILE A 7 -6.78 -5.44 7.73
N THR A 8 -8.06 -5.71 8.03
CA THR A 8 -9.18 -4.80 7.73
C THR A 8 -9.63 -4.00 8.94
N SER A 9 -9.19 -4.36 10.16
CA SER A 9 -9.22 -3.31 11.17
C SER A 9 -8.20 -2.27 10.77
N GLN A 10 -8.58 -1.04 11.06
CA GLN A 10 -7.74 0.07 11.41
C GLN A 10 -6.21 -0.15 11.45
N ALA A 11 -5.56 -1.27 11.79
CA ALA A 11 -4.10 -1.34 11.76
C ALA A 11 -3.44 -1.09 10.36
N CYS A 12 -3.87 -1.65 9.22
CA CYS A 12 -3.25 -1.32 7.92
C CYS A 12 -3.63 0.08 7.42
N THR A 13 -4.92 0.42 7.51
CA THR A 13 -5.41 1.76 7.17
C THR A 13 -4.85 2.82 8.12
N ARG A 14 -4.58 2.53 9.40
CA ARG A 14 -3.94 3.46 10.36
C ARG A 14 -2.44 3.51 10.16
N PHE A 15 -1.79 2.37 9.93
CA PHE A 15 -0.37 2.30 9.59
C PHE A 15 -0.04 3.12 8.35
N ILE A 16 -0.98 3.23 7.39
CA ILE A 16 -0.82 3.99 6.15
C ILE A 16 -1.48 5.40 6.24
N MET A 17 -2.58 5.57 6.98
CA MET A 17 -3.47 6.76 6.90
C MET A 17 -3.74 7.47 8.24
N GLU A 18 -3.45 6.87 9.40
CA GLU A 18 -3.58 7.51 10.74
C GLU A 18 -2.30 7.26 11.58
N PRO A 19 -1.21 8.00 11.31
CA PRO A 19 0.12 7.74 11.88
C PRO A 19 0.22 7.99 13.39
N GLU A 20 -0.67 8.85 13.89
CA GLU A 20 -0.76 9.25 15.30
C GLU A 20 -1.69 8.33 16.09
N ALA A 21 -2.42 7.43 15.43
CA ALA A 21 -3.30 6.51 16.12
C ALA A 21 -2.50 5.34 16.71
N PRO A 22 -2.54 5.14 18.03
CA PRO A 22 -1.71 4.13 18.67
C PRO A 22 -2.09 2.71 18.23
N ILE A 23 -1.13 2.00 17.63
CA ILE A 23 -1.31 0.59 17.27
C ILE A 23 -1.20 -0.25 18.55
N GLN A 24 -2.33 -0.77 19.04
CA GLN A 24 -2.34 -1.69 20.16
C GLN A 24 -1.86 -3.08 19.71
N ARG A 25 -0.73 -3.54 20.23
CA ARG A 25 -0.33 -4.95 20.14
C ARG A 25 -0.55 -5.64 21.50
N ASN A 26 -1.43 -6.64 21.52
CA ASN A 26 -1.65 -7.46 22.71
C ASN A 26 -0.47 -8.44 22.87
N LYS A 27 0.39 -8.22 23.87
CA LYS A 27 1.38 -9.23 24.28
C LYS A 27 0.75 -10.19 25.27
N PHE A 28 0.69 -11.48 24.91
CA PHE A 28 0.29 -12.54 25.84
C PHE A 28 1.42 -12.82 26.84
N ARG A 29 1.21 -12.48 28.11
CA ARG A 29 2.01 -13.03 29.22
C ARG A 29 1.09 -13.81 30.14
N ARG A 30 1.29 -15.13 30.19
CA ARG A 30 0.70 -15.96 31.25
C ARG A 30 1.48 -15.68 32.54
N LYS A 31 0.87 -14.97 33.48
CA LYS A 31 1.21 -15.10 34.91
C LYS A 31 0.27 -16.14 35.53
N GLY A 32 0.77 -16.88 36.51
CA GLY A 32 0.26 -18.17 36.99
C GLY A 32 -1.14 -18.21 37.61
N ASP A 33 -1.89 -17.10 37.61
CA ASP A 33 -3.04 -16.96 38.51
C ASP A 33 -4.27 -16.46 37.73
N GLY A 34 -4.55 -17.03 36.55
CA GLY A 34 -5.82 -16.87 35.83
C GLY A 34 -6.23 -15.47 35.33
N GLU A 35 -5.60 -14.39 35.79
CA GLU A 35 -5.89 -13.02 35.36
C GLU A 35 -5.03 -12.64 34.15
N MET A 36 -5.70 -12.47 33.01
CA MET A 36 -5.10 -11.87 31.82
C MET A 36 -4.93 -10.37 32.03
N THR A 37 -3.68 -9.93 32.20
CA THR A 37 -3.33 -8.51 32.16
C THR A 37 -2.88 -8.13 30.76
N TYR A 38 -3.61 -7.21 30.13
CA TYR A 38 -3.27 -6.65 28.81
C TYR A 38 -2.19 -5.59 28.97
N GLY A 39 -0.95 -5.91 28.58
CA GLY A 39 0.09 -4.90 28.38
C GLY A 39 -0.04 -4.31 26.98
N SER A 40 -0.51 -3.06 26.88
CA SER A 40 -0.50 -2.30 25.63
C SER A 40 0.91 -1.74 25.37
N VAL A 41 1.51 -2.10 24.24
CA VAL A 41 2.72 -1.44 23.74
C VAL A 41 2.27 -0.49 22.63
N TYR A 42 2.52 0.80 22.83
CA TYR A 42 2.23 1.86 21.89
C TYR A 42 3.41 1.98 20.92
N TYR A 43 3.19 1.70 19.63
CA TYR A 43 4.14 2.09 18.59
C TYR A 43 3.65 3.40 17.99
N MET A 44 4.34 4.49 18.29
CA MET A 44 4.17 5.75 17.58
C MET A 44 5.06 5.64 16.33
N LEU A 45 4.46 5.65 15.13
CA LEU A 45 5.23 5.76 13.90
C LEU A 45 5.70 7.21 13.81
N SER A 46 6.89 7.49 14.33
CA SER A 46 7.57 8.74 13.98
C SER A 46 7.98 8.62 12.51
N TYR A 47 7.30 9.35 11.62
CA TYR A 47 7.75 9.39 10.25
C TYR A 47 9.10 10.07 10.18
N THR A 48 10.01 9.41 9.48
CA THR A 48 11.27 10.01 9.09
C THR A 48 11.00 10.98 7.94
N LEU A 49 11.83 12.00 7.81
CA LEU A 49 11.68 13.05 6.80
C LEU A 49 11.53 12.49 5.37
N ASP A 50 12.20 11.39 5.04
CA ASP A 50 12.07 10.76 3.72
C ASP A 50 10.71 10.10 3.50
N ILE A 51 10.10 9.51 4.53
CA ILE A 51 8.73 8.98 4.45
C ILE A 51 7.73 10.13 4.30
N GLU A 52 7.90 11.22 5.06
CA GLU A 52 7.06 12.42 4.90
C GLU A 52 7.16 12.99 3.49
N ASN A 53 8.37 13.14 2.97
CA ASN A 53 8.61 13.62 1.60
C ASN A 53 7.96 12.70 0.56
N PHE A 54 8.06 11.37 0.74
CA PHE A 54 7.39 10.41 -0.15
C PHE A 54 5.87 10.57 -0.13
N ILE A 55 5.29 10.70 1.07
CA ILE A 55 3.85 10.91 1.26
C ILE A 55 3.40 12.21 0.60
N THR A 56 4.10 13.31 0.85
CA THR A 56 3.80 14.62 0.25
C THR A 56 3.87 14.55 -1.27
N ALA A 57 4.93 13.99 -1.84
CA ALA A 57 5.10 13.88 -3.28
C ALA A 57 4.04 12.95 -3.94
N SER A 58 3.60 11.92 -3.22
CA SER A 58 2.53 11.04 -3.68
C SER A 58 1.19 11.78 -3.76
N PHE A 59 0.86 12.54 -2.71
CA PHE A 59 -0.39 13.28 -2.60
C PHE A 59 -0.48 14.52 -3.50
N SER A 60 0.66 15.14 -3.81
CA SER A 60 0.76 16.21 -4.82
C SER A 60 0.76 15.69 -6.26
N GLY A 61 0.89 14.37 -6.46
CA GLY A 61 1.03 13.77 -7.79
C GLY A 61 2.39 14.02 -8.45
N THR A 62 3.39 14.51 -7.71
CA THR A 62 4.73 14.86 -8.24
C THR A 62 5.76 13.76 -8.08
N LEU A 63 5.49 12.71 -7.29
CA LEU A 63 6.43 11.64 -6.94
C LEU A 63 7.28 11.14 -8.11
N TYR A 64 6.65 10.68 -9.20
CA TYR A 64 7.38 10.10 -10.32
C TYR A 64 8.22 11.15 -11.08
N ASN A 65 7.75 12.39 -11.12
CA ASN A 65 8.48 13.49 -11.74
C ASN A 65 9.70 13.89 -10.92
N ASP A 66 9.54 13.97 -9.59
CA ASP A 66 10.61 14.34 -8.68
C ASP A 66 11.69 13.26 -8.67
N LEU A 67 11.29 11.98 -8.70
CA LEU A 67 12.20 10.85 -8.87
C LEU A 67 12.91 10.85 -10.22
N GLY A 68 12.18 11.05 -11.31
CA GLY A 68 12.75 11.08 -12.65
C GLY A 68 13.78 12.19 -12.83
N LYS A 69 13.49 13.40 -12.33
CA LYS A 69 14.45 14.52 -12.28
C LYS A 69 15.66 14.19 -11.42
N THR A 70 15.47 13.48 -10.31
CA THR A 70 16.58 13.09 -9.44
C THR A 70 17.52 12.09 -10.11
N ILE A 71 16.96 11.15 -10.88
CA ILE A 71 17.69 10.03 -11.47
C ILE A 71 18.32 10.40 -12.82
N TRP A 72 17.58 11.09 -13.68
CA TRP A 72 17.99 11.42 -15.04
C TRP A 72 18.45 12.86 -15.22
N VAL A 73 18.31 13.71 -14.19
CA VAL A 73 18.80 15.11 -14.16
C VAL A 73 18.40 15.82 -15.45
N ASP A 74 19.38 16.21 -16.28
CA ASP A 74 19.17 16.97 -17.52
C ASP A 74 18.49 16.17 -18.64
N ARG A 75 18.34 14.85 -18.49
CA ARG A 75 17.74 13.96 -19.49
C ARG A 75 16.28 13.63 -19.22
N TYR A 76 15.73 14.09 -18.09
CA TYR A 76 14.33 13.80 -17.76
C TYR A 76 13.36 14.63 -18.61
N ASP A 77 12.56 13.93 -19.41
CA ASP A 77 11.38 14.47 -20.10
C ASP A 77 10.13 13.80 -19.53
N GLU A 78 9.29 14.58 -18.85
CA GLU A 78 8.08 14.11 -18.18
C GLU A 78 7.14 13.30 -19.08
N ASN A 79 7.00 13.67 -20.36
CA ASN A 79 6.07 12.99 -21.27
C ASN A 79 6.61 11.63 -21.75
N LEU A 80 7.92 11.46 -21.76
CA LEU A 80 8.57 10.25 -22.27
C LEU A 80 8.93 9.26 -21.16
N HIS A 81 9.25 9.80 -19.98
CA HIS A 81 9.99 9.08 -18.95
C HIS A 81 9.14 8.75 -17.71
N ARG A 82 8.04 9.47 -17.48
CA ARG A 82 7.24 9.30 -16.26
C ARG A 82 6.71 7.88 -16.09
N ASP A 83 6.23 7.27 -17.17
CA ASP A 83 5.69 5.91 -17.14
C ASP A 83 6.79 4.87 -16.85
N GLN A 84 8.00 5.08 -17.39
CA GLN A 84 9.16 4.23 -17.09
C GLN A 84 9.56 4.32 -15.61
N ILE A 85 9.60 5.55 -15.05
CA ILE A 85 9.86 5.73 -13.61
C ILE A 85 8.79 5.04 -12.77
N LYS A 86 7.52 5.17 -13.16
CA LYS A 86 6.39 4.53 -12.47
C LYS A 86 6.50 3.01 -12.48
N GLU A 87 6.80 2.40 -13.63
CA GLU A 87 7.02 0.95 -13.75
C GLU A 87 8.16 0.47 -12.85
N GLU A 88 9.26 1.22 -12.80
CA GLU A 88 10.39 0.88 -11.94
C GLU A 88 10.05 1.02 -10.45
N CYS A 89 9.32 2.07 -10.06
CA CYS A 89 8.81 2.21 -8.68
C CYS A 89 7.97 0.99 -8.29
N PHE A 90 7.08 0.55 -9.17
CA PHE A 90 6.29 -0.66 -8.94
C PHE A 90 7.16 -1.92 -8.86
N SER A 91 8.21 -2.05 -9.69
CA SER A 91 9.17 -3.15 -9.62
C SER A 91 9.87 -3.20 -8.25
N ILE A 92 10.16 -2.05 -7.66
CA ILE A 92 10.80 -1.92 -6.35
C ILE A 92 9.83 -2.25 -5.22
N PHE A 93 8.65 -1.63 -5.22
CA PHE A 93 7.67 -1.77 -4.15
C PHE A 93 7.01 -3.14 -4.15
N TYR A 94 6.73 -3.70 -5.32
CA TYR A 94 6.03 -4.98 -5.47
C TYR A 94 6.94 -6.15 -5.83
N GLY A 95 8.25 -5.89 -6.02
CA GLY A 95 9.24 -6.93 -6.23
C GLY A 95 9.51 -7.79 -4.98
N PRO A 96 10.33 -8.84 -5.13
CA PRO A 96 10.67 -9.73 -4.03
C PRO A 96 11.36 -8.99 -2.87
N TYR A 97 11.25 -9.54 -1.66
CA TYR A 97 12.08 -9.10 -0.53
C TYR A 97 13.57 -9.19 -0.91
N ILE A 98 14.33 -8.12 -0.66
CA ILE A 98 15.76 -8.06 -0.93
C ILE A 98 16.54 -8.16 0.40
N PRO A 99 17.31 -9.24 0.63
CA PRO A 99 18.17 -9.37 1.79
C PRO A 99 19.20 -8.23 1.88
N GLU A 100 19.47 -7.74 3.09
CA GLU A 100 20.40 -6.62 3.37
C GLU A 100 21.77 -6.77 2.70
N LYS A 101 22.27 -8.01 2.59
CA LYS A 101 23.58 -8.32 1.99
C LYS A 101 23.66 -8.02 0.49
N ILE A 102 22.52 -7.90 -0.20
CA ILE A 102 22.45 -7.65 -1.65
C ILE A 102 22.19 -6.16 -1.93
N GLN A 103 21.72 -5.40 -0.93
CA GLN A 103 21.27 -4.01 -1.07
C GLN A 103 22.38 -3.03 -1.43
N THR A 104 23.66 -3.37 -1.24
CA THR A 104 24.82 -2.49 -1.49
C THR A 104 25.65 -2.87 -2.71
N SER A 105 25.23 -3.89 -3.48
CA SER A 105 26.02 -4.48 -4.56
C SER A 105 25.62 -4.02 -5.98
N GLY A 106 24.70 -3.06 -6.10
CA GLY A 106 24.22 -2.54 -7.38
C GLY A 106 25.24 -1.67 -8.11
N SER A 107 25.18 -1.67 -9.44
CA SER A 107 25.95 -0.75 -10.28
C SER A 107 25.46 0.69 -10.10
N GLN A 108 26.39 1.64 -10.10
CA GLN A 108 26.11 3.08 -10.11
C GLN A 108 25.21 3.41 -11.32
N GLY A 109 23.93 3.71 -11.07
CA GLY A 109 22.91 3.92 -12.11
C GLY A 109 21.66 3.03 -11.99
N ASP A 110 21.64 2.06 -11.07
CA ASP A 110 20.43 1.30 -10.76
C ASP A 110 19.40 2.20 -10.01
N LEU A 111 18.20 2.34 -10.56
CA LEU A 111 17.07 3.06 -9.95
C LEU A 111 16.81 2.59 -8.51
N ARG A 112 17.04 1.31 -8.21
CA ARG A 112 16.95 0.77 -6.85
C ARG A 112 17.92 1.46 -5.91
N GLN A 113 19.18 1.61 -6.32
CA GLN A 113 20.20 2.26 -5.50
C GLN A 113 19.84 3.73 -5.24
N HIS A 114 19.28 4.42 -6.25
CA HIS A 114 18.76 5.78 -6.07
C HIS A 114 17.61 5.80 -5.08
N PHE A 115 16.65 4.90 -5.18
CA PHE A 115 15.55 4.77 -4.21
C PHE A 115 16.05 4.54 -2.79
N TRP A 116 17.00 3.64 -2.60
CA TRP A 116 17.63 3.40 -1.30
C TRP A 116 18.39 4.60 -0.76
N THR A 117 18.97 5.42 -1.63
CA THR A 117 19.70 6.63 -1.23
C THR A 117 18.76 7.75 -0.83
N HIS A 118 17.65 7.94 -1.55
CA HIS A 118 16.72 9.05 -1.34
C HIS A 118 15.60 8.73 -0.33
N TYR A 119 15.18 7.46 -0.24
CA TYR A 119 14.11 7.00 0.65
C TYR A 119 14.54 5.78 1.50
N PRO A 120 15.66 5.85 2.23
CA PRO A 120 16.23 4.70 2.94
C PRO A 120 15.28 4.11 3.98
N ASN A 121 14.52 4.93 4.71
CA ASN A 121 13.63 4.47 5.76
C ASN A 121 12.33 3.91 5.18
N LEU A 122 11.80 4.49 4.10
CA LEU A 122 10.68 3.90 3.35
C LEU A 122 11.05 2.51 2.82
N MET A 123 12.24 2.37 2.21
CA MET A 123 12.70 1.10 1.69
C MET A 123 12.92 0.07 2.79
N SER A 124 13.48 0.49 3.92
CA SER A 124 13.60 -0.33 5.13
C SER A 124 12.22 -0.75 5.64
N LEU A 125 11.24 0.16 5.69
CA LEU A 125 9.86 -0.13 6.11
C LEU A 125 9.22 -1.21 5.23
N ILE A 126 9.26 -1.03 3.92
CA ILE A 126 8.68 -1.97 2.95
C ILE A 126 9.36 -3.33 3.05
N ASN A 127 10.70 -3.36 3.10
CA ASN A 127 11.43 -4.62 3.17
C ASN A 127 11.26 -5.33 4.51
N ASN A 128 11.21 -4.61 5.62
CA ASN A 128 10.94 -5.20 6.93
C ASN A 128 9.53 -5.77 6.99
N PHE A 129 8.55 -5.11 6.37
CA PHE A 129 7.21 -5.66 6.23
C PHE A 129 7.22 -6.96 5.43
N LYS A 130 7.84 -6.97 4.23
CA LYS A 130 7.95 -8.18 3.40
C LYS A 130 8.66 -9.31 4.15
N LYS A 131 9.79 -9.03 4.79
CA LYS A 131 10.55 -9.97 5.61
C LYS A 131 9.68 -10.58 6.72
N TYR A 132 8.98 -9.73 7.47
CA TYR A 132 8.08 -10.18 8.53
C TYR A 132 6.99 -11.09 8.00
N MET A 133 6.42 -10.78 6.83
CA MET A 133 5.43 -11.64 6.19
C MET A 133 6.04 -12.98 5.76
N VAL A 134 7.22 -12.99 5.15
CA VAL A 134 7.95 -14.23 4.81
C VAL A 134 8.16 -15.09 6.05
N GLU A 135 8.65 -14.52 7.15
CA GLU A 135 8.84 -15.23 8.42
C GLU A 135 7.53 -15.82 8.97
N ILE A 136 6.40 -15.10 8.84
CA ILE A 136 5.08 -15.64 9.19
C ILE A 136 4.74 -16.86 8.31
N TYR A 137 4.88 -16.75 6.99
CA TYR A 137 4.54 -17.83 6.06
C TYR A 137 5.43 -19.07 6.25
N GLU A 138 6.72 -18.87 6.51
CA GLU A 138 7.67 -19.95 6.81
C GLU A 138 7.34 -20.65 8.13
N SER A 139 7.04 -19.87 9.18
CA SER A 139 6.79 -20.40 10.52
C SER A 139 5.44 -21.10 10.68
N THR A 140 4.42 -20.69 9.91
CA THR A 140 3.09 -21.29 10.06
C THR A 140 2.99 -22.66 9.41
N ASN A 141 3.82 -23.01 8.42
CA ASN A 141 3.66 -24.24 7.61
C ASN A 141 2.24 -24.37 7.00
N ASP A 142 1.41 -23.32 7.10
CA ASP A 142 -0.05 -23.41 7.03
C ASP A 142 -0.53 -22.67 5.79
N ARG A 143 -0.92 -23.46 4.79
CA ARG A 143 -1.74 -23.03 3.64
C ARG A 143 -3.08 -22.39 4.05
N LYS A 144 -3.37 -22.24 5.36
CA LYS A 144 -4.54 -21.54 5.91
C LYS A 144 -4.46 -20.02 5.86
N LEU A 145 -3.29 -19.38 5.85
CA LEU A 145 -3.25 -17.91 5.64
C LEU A 145 -3.82 -17.56 4.25
N LEU A 146 -3.54 -18.43 3.27
CA LEU A 146 -4.12 -18.45 1.93
C LEU A 146 -5.63 -18.74 1.88
N ALA A 147 -6.24 -19.20 2.96
CA ALA A 147 -7.68 -19.35 3.06
C ALA A 147 -8.37 -18.02 3.47
N LEU A 148 -7.64 -17.06 4.06
CA LEU A 148 -8.17 -15.74 4.40
C LEU A 148 -8.26 -14.82 3.17
N THR A 149 -7.49 -15.08 2.10
CA THR A 149 -7.65 -14.42 0.79
C THR A 149 -8.80 -15.00 -0.05
N LYS A 150 -9.31 -16.20 0.28
CA LYS A 150 -10.42 -16.85 -0.44
C LYS A 150 -11.80 -16.25 -0.17
N THR A 151 -11.95 -15.30 0.75
CA THR A 151 -13.26 -14.70 1.09
C THR A 151 -13.74 -13.65 0.09
N ARG A 152 -12.94 -13.25 -0.91
CA ARG A 152 -13.42 -12.49 -2.08
C ARG A 152 -13.39 -13.39 -3.33
N LYS A 153 -14.58 -13.86 -3.73
CA LYS A 153 -14.83 -14.69 -4.95
C LYS A 153 -14.38 -14.07 -6.29
N SER A 154 -13.74 -12.89 -6.30
CA SER A 154 -13.35 -12.16 -7.51
C SER A 154 -11.88 -12.38 -7.93
N TYR A 155 -11.03 -12.94 -7.07
CA TYR A 155 -9.60 -13.17 -7.35
C TYR A 155 -9.26 -14.65 -7.65
N ASP A 156 -10.15 -15.38 -8.33
CA ASP A 156 -10.08 -16.85 -8.44
C ASP A 156 -8.92 -17.36 -9.34
N SER A 157 -8.36 -16.52 -10.22
CA SER A 157 -7.17 -16.87 -11.02
C SER A 157 -5.86 -16.70 -10.25
N SER A 158 -5.65 -15.58 -9.54
CA SER A 158 -4.40 -15.32 -8.81
C SER A 158 -4.23 -16.14 -7.53
N ILE A 159 -5.33 -16.63 -6.95
CA ILE A 159 -5.31 -17.50 -5.75
C ILE A 159 -4.90 -18.94 -6.09
N ARG A 160 -5.10 -19.40 -7.34
CA ARG A 160 -4.62 -20.73 -7.79
C ARG A 160 -3.09 -20.76 -7.84
N ASP A 161 -2.47 -19.75 -8.42
CA ASP A 161 -1.01 -19.62 -8.53
C ASP A 161 -0.32 -19.58 -7.15
N TYR A 162 -1.00 -19.04 -6.16
CA TYR A 162 -0.43 -18.86 -4.82
C TYR A 162 -0.23 -20.17 -4.05
N ARG A 163 -0.87 -21.27 -4.45
CA ARG A 163 -0.63 -22.60 -3.83
C ARG A 163 0.71 -23.21 -4.25
N GLU A 164 1.28 -22.70 -5.34
CA GLU A 164 2.54 -23.17 -5.91
C GLU A 164 3.73 -22.28 -5.51
N LYS A 165 3.45 -21.09 -4.96
CA LYS A 165 4.48 -20.17 -4.46
C LYS A 165 5.14 -20.70 -3.18
N THR A 166 6.45 -20.53 -3.12
CA THR A 166 7.24 -20.71 -1.90
C THR A 166 6.80 -19.70 -0.83
N PRO A 167 7.00 -19.98 0.47
CA PRO A 167 6.73 -19.02 1.55
C PRO A 167 7.40 -17.65 1.32
N THR A 168 8.60 -17.63 0.72
CA THR A 168 9.33 -16.41 0.39
C THR A 168 8.64 -15.59 -0.69
N GLU A 169 8.17 -16.23 -1.76
CA GLU A 169 7.37 -15.57 -2.81
C GLU A 169 6.03 -15.09 -2.26
N ALA A 170 5.32 -15.96 -1.53
CA ALA A 170 4.03 -15.65 -0.94
C ALA A 170 4.09 -14.46 0.05
N GLY A 171 5.13 -14.41 0.89
CA GLY A 171 5.37 -13.32 1.83
C GLY A 171 5.82 -12.03 1.16
N SER A 172 6.60 -12.10 0.08
CA SER A 172 7.01 -10.91 -0.70
C SER A 172 5.83 -10.26 -1.40
N ASP A 173 4.99 -11.07 -2.04
CA ASP A 173 3.81 -10.63 -2.79
C ASP A 173 2.69 -10.07 -1.90
N TYR A 174 2.72 -10.41 -0.60
CA TYR A 174 1.69 -9.99 0.33
C TYR A 174 1.58 -8.48 0.44
N PHE A 175 2.70 -7.75 0.35
CA PHE A 175 2.67 -6.29 0.34
C PHE A 175 1.85 -5.75 -0.83
N SER A 176 2.07 -6.29 -2.03
CA SER A 176 1.33 -5.93 -3.24
C SER A 176 -0.17 -6.19 -3.08
N ILE A 177 -0.53 -7.35 -2.53
CA ILE A 177 -1.92 -7.70 -2.24
C ILE A 177 -2.54 -6.73 -1.24
N ALA A 178 -1.83 -6.41 -0.14
CA ALA A 178 -2.33 -5.50 0.87
C ALA A 178 -2.61 -4.10 0.28
N MET A 179 -1.71 -3.61 -0.58
CA MET A 179 -1.91 -2.34 -1.28
C MET A 179 -3.09 -2.38 -2.26
N GLN A 180 -3.28 -3.46 -3.02
CA GLN A 180 -4.44 -3.63 -3.91
C GLN A 180 -5.76 -3.73 -3.16
N ILE A 181 -5.76 -4.38 -1.98
CA ILE A 181 -6.93 -4.43 -1.09
C ILE A 181 -7.27 -3.03 -0.59
N LEU A 182 -6.26 -2.26 -0.16
CA LEU A 182 -6.45 -0.88 0.28
C LEU A 182 -7.00 -0.01 -0.85
N GLU A 183 -6.40 -0.06 -2.03
CA GLU A 183 -6.88 0.64 -3.23
C GLU A 183 -8.34 0.28 -3.52
N SER A 184 -8.66 -1.01 -3.55
CA SER A 184 -10.04 -1.49 -3.78
C SER A 184 -11.00 -0.99 -2.70
N SER A 185 -10.58 -0.92 -1.44
CA SER A 185 -11.44 -0.42 -0.36
C SER A 185 -11.79 1.07 -0.52
N ILE A 186 -10.86 1.86 -1.07
CA ILE A 186 -11.08 3.29 -1.33
C ILE A 186 -11.96 3.45 -2.57
N PHE A 187 -11.53 2.91 -3.71
CA PHE A 187 -12.15 3.22 -5.00
C PHE A 187 -13.43 2.42 -5.26
N VAL A 188 -13.48 1.15 -4.84
CA VAL A 188 -14.65 0.28 -5.09
C VAL A 188 -15.63 0.37 -3.93
N GLU A 189 -15.18 0.13 -2.71
CA GLU A 189 -16.09 0.06 -1.55
C GLU A 189 -16.46 1.44 -1.00
N GLY A 190 -15.58 2.43 -1.12
CA GLY A 190 -15.87 3.81 -0.75
C GLY A 190 -16.54 4.58 -1.87
N ILE A 191 -15.79 4.87 -2.94
CA ILE A 191 -16.21 5.83 -3.97
C ILE A 191 -17.28 5.26 -4.89
N LEU A 192 -17.03 4.11 -5.52
CA LEU A 192 -17.99 3.52 -6.48
C LEU A 192 -19.31 3.14 -5.82
N ALA A 193 -19.27 2.62 -4.58
CA ALA A 193 -20.47 2.31 -3.81
C ALA A 193 -21.35 3.56 -3.60
N GLU A 194 -20.74 4.69 -3.23
CA GLU A 194 -21.45 5.95 -3.07
C GLU A 194 -22.00 6.47 -4.40
N LEU A 195 -21.20 6.45 -5.47
CA LEU A 195 -21.65 6.90 -6.79
C LEU A 195 -22.87 6.11 -7.29
N ASN A 196 -22.88 4.80 -7.07
CA ASN A 196 -24.00 3.94 -7.40
C ASN A 196 -25.22 4.22 -6.51
N TYR A 197 -25.01 4.51 -5.22
CA TYR A 197 -26.08 4.86 -4.30
C TYR A 197 -26.78 6.18 -4.69
N GLU A 198 -26.00 7.18 -5.13
CA GLU A 198 -26.49 8.46 -5.65
C GLU A 198 -27.08 8.34 -7.08
N GLY A 199 -27.06 7.15 -7.68
CA GLY A 199 -27.68 6.88 -8.98
C GLY A 199 -26.86 7.32 -10.19
N PHE A 200 -25.57 7.62 -10.02
CA PHE A 200 -24.71 7.96 -11.16
C PHE A 200 -24.40 6.74 -12.02
N SER A 201 -24.49 6.92 -13.34
CA SER A 201 -24.03 5.91 -14.30
C SER A 201 -22.54 6.08 -14.54
N VAL A 202 -21.72 5.26 -13.88
CA VAL A 202 -20.26 5.32 -13.99
C VAL A 202 -19.69 3.95 -14.34
N LEU A 203 -18.59 3.93 -15.09
CA LEU A 203 -17.79 2.73 -15.28
C LEU A 203 -16.45 2.92 -14.55
N SER A 204 -16.03 1.95 -13.75
CA SER A 204 -14.76 2.02 -13.04
C SER A 204 -13.74 1.01 -13.58
N LYS A 205 -12.47 1.39 -13.50
CA LYS A 205 -11.32 0.51 -13.71
C LYS A 205 -10.23 0.91 -12.72
N HIS A 206 -10.04 0.11 -11.67
CA HIS A 206 -9.09 0.41 -10.59
C HIS A 206 -9.36 1.78 -9.94
N ASP A 207 -8.39 2.69 -10.02
CA ASP A 207 -8.40 4.07 -9.52
C ASP A 207 -9.02 5.08 -10.50
N SER A 208 -9.60 4.62 -11.61
CA SER A 208 -10.14 5.45 -12.69
C SER A 208 -11.65 5.28 -12.88
N PHE A 209 -12.33 6.38 -13.23
CA PHE A 209 -13.78 6.41 -13.52
C PHE A 209 -14.05 7.05 -14.89
N LEU A 210 -14.87 6.38 -15.69
CA LEU A 210 -15.46 6.93 -16.90
C LEU A 210 -16.88 7.40 -16.60
N ILE A 211 -17.14 8.66 -16.89
CA ILE A 211 -18.35 9.38 -16.46
C ILE A 211 -18.98 10.13 -17.64
N PRO A 212 -20.33 10.21 -17.73
CA PRO A 212 -21.00 11.05 -18.70
C PRO A 212 -20.66 12.53 -18.46
N GLU A 213 -20.39 13.27 -19.54
CA GLU A 213 -20.00 14.69 -19.47
C GLU A 213 -21.04 15.54 -18.70
N GLY A 214 -22.34 15.27 -18.91
CA GLY A 214 -23.42 15.98 -18.23
C GLY A 214 -23.49 15.75 -16.71
N SER A 215 -22.81 14.73 -16.19
CA SER A 215 -22.75 14.41 -14.76
C SER A 215 -21.38 14.72 -14.14
N PHE A 216 -20.44 15.29 -14.90
CA PHE A 216 -19.06 15.48 -14.49
C PHE A 216 -18.94 16.21 -13.15
N THR A 217 -19.58 17.38 -13.02
CA THR A 217 -19.48 18.22 -11.82
C THR A 217 -20.00 17.51 -10.56
N ASP A 218 -21.14 16.85 -10.66
CA ASP A 218 -21.78 16.19 -9.52
C ASP A 218 -21.02 14.93 -9.10
N VAL A 219 -20.56 14.14 -10.07
CA VAL A 219 -19.71 12.97 -9.81
C VAL A 219 -18.38 13.39 -9.19
N MET A 220 -17.72 14.42 -9.73
CA MET A 220 -16.45 14.92 -9.18
C MET A 220 -16.61 15.45 -7.76
N LYS A 221 -17.73 16.11 -7.45
CA LYS A 221 -18.05 16.55 -6.08
C LYS A 221 -18.21 15.34 -5.15
N CYS A 222 -18.91 14.29 -5.58
CA CYS A 222 -19.08 13.06 -4.81
C CYS A 222 -17.73 12.37 -4.55
N ILE A 223 -16.91 12.17 -5.60
CA ILE A 223 -15.56 11.58 -5.49
C ILE A 223 -14.70 12.39 -4.53
N THR A 224 -14.66 13.72 -4.70
CA THR A 224 -13.88 14.63 -3.86
C THR A 224 -14.32 14.53 -2.40
N SER A 225 -15.63 14.55 -2.13
CA SER A 225 -16.15 14.45 -0.76
C SER A 225 -15.77 13.12 -0.09
N GLN A 226 -15.82 12.01 -0.82
CA GLN A 226 -15.41 10.70 -0.29
C GLN A 226 -13.90 10.65 -0.03
N LEU A 227 -13.07 11.19 -0.92
CA LEU A 227 -11.64 11.27 -0.72
C LEU A 227 -11.26 12.21 0.44
N GLU A 228 -11.92 13.36 0.59
CA GLU A 228 -11.71 14.26 1.74
C GLU A 228 -12.07 13.59 3.06
N ARG A 229 -13.14 12.78 3.07
CA ARG A 229 -13.55 12.00 4.24
C ARG A 229 -12.53 10.93 4.61
N LEU A 230 -11.95 10.25 3.62
CA LEU A 230 -11.03 9.13 3.82
C LEU A 230 -9.58 9.59 4.08
N LEU A 231 -9.11 10.60 3.35
CA LEU A 231 -7.71 11.03 3.33
C LEU A 231 -7.48 12.32 4.14
N GLY A 232 -8.53 13.10 4.37
CA GLY A 232 -8.46 14.44 4.91
C GLY A 232 -8.55 15.50 3.80
N LYS A 233 -9.09 16.66 4.18
CA LYS A 233 -9.30 17.79 3.27
C LYS A 233 -7.99 18.31 2.68
N GLY A 234 -7.98 18.54 1.36
CA GLY A 234 -6.84 19.15 0.64
C GLY A 234 -5.60 18.27 0.56
N ARG A 235 -5.71 16.96 0.84
CA ARG A 235 -4.59 16.03 0.84
C ARG A 235 -4.41 15.27 -0.47
N PHE A 236 -5.17 15.53 -1.51
CA PHE A 236 -5.07 14.79 -2.76
C PHE A 236 -5.31 15.70 -3.95
N THR A 237 -4.87 15.24 -5.11
CA THR A 237 -5.13 15.88 -6.40
C THR A 237 -5.81 14.87 -7.32
N LEU A 238 -6.88 15.29 -7.99
CA LEU A 238 -7.55 14.48 -9.00
C LEU A 238 -7.00 14.83 -10.39
N GLY A 239 -6.49 13.83 -11.09
CA GLY A 239 -6.16 13.95 -12.51
C GLY A 239 -7.45 13.95 -13.34
N VAL A 240 -7.57 14.90 -14.27
CA VAL A 240 -8.66 14.93 -15.25
C VAL A 240 -8.02 14.84 -16.63
N THR A 241 -8.43 13.85 -17.40
CA THR A 241 -7.93 13.54 -18.75
C THR A 241 -9.07 13.44 -19.73
#